data_AF-A0A1J8QKH9-F1
#
_entry.id   AF-A0A1J8QKH9-F1
#
_cell.length_a   1.000
_cell.length_b   1.000
_cell.length_c   1.000
_cell.angle_alpha   90.00
_cell.angle_beta   90.00
_cell.angle_gamma   90.00
#
_symmetry.space_group_name_H-M   'P 1'
#
loop_
_entity.id
_entity.type
_entity.pdbx_description
1 polymer ?
#
loop_
_entity_poly.entity_id
_entity_poly.type
_entity_poly.pdbx_seq_one_letter_code
_entity_poly.pdbx_strand_id
1 'polypeptide(L)'
;MAPPTGTTGAQLGRREWAFAFALVTSLFFTWGFAYGLLDVLNAHFQTVFGITKLQSTLLQLAYFGAYFVWAPFAGTFMRRVGYKKGIHIGLGLYSIGAIFFWPSAKYEKYGGFVGSTFVIGCGLSTLEVAANSYISVLGTPQYAAARLNFSQGFQGIASFAGPLIASRWFFTGANATSLGTVQWVYLAVAGLGIVLNILFFFCPLPEITEDALAEEIDDVGITDGQGPFWKQYRCVFGFVAQTAYVGAQVTVASFAVNFLVDQGIGIDQSKASQLFSFCQITFTVGRFVGVVILNFIDPALLLSFYGFCCSLFCLLVSQIPGYGGVGCLFALFFFESICYPCIFTLGTKNLGVHTKRGSGLIVMGVGGGAWYPSAQGALADKTYTRRSYLVPTSGYIAMTIYAVGLVVDQARKSGFSFRNRDELTANLKHAAADDSLSSDAKGRFSSEKKVSSDEFVA
;
A
#
# COMPACT_ATOMS: atom_id res chain seq x y z
N MET A 1 6.93 33.26 12.83
CA MET A 1 6.25 32.14 13.50
C MET A 1 7.22 30.97 13.42
N ALA A 2 7.82 30.56 14.54
CA ALA A 2 8.70 29.39 14.53
C ALA A 2 7.91 28.18 13.98
N PRO A 3 8.52 27.31 13.17
CA PRO A 3 7.85 26.08 12.76
C PRO A 3 7.40 25.34 14.03
N PRO A 4 6.19 24.74 14.04
CA PRO A 4 5.74 23.97 15.20
C PRO A 4 6.81 22.93 15.51
N THR A 5 7.24 22.88 16.78
CA THR A 5 8.11 21.82 17.30
C THR A 5 7.51 20.49 16.87
N GLY A 6 8.17 19.82 15.93
CA GLY A 6 7.68 18.62 15.32
C GLY A 6 7.63 17.49 16.34
N THR A 7 6.47 16.86 16.52
CA THR A 7 6.33 15.66 17.33
C THR A 7 6.55 14.42 16.48
N THR A 8 7.34 13.47 16.98
CA THR A 8 7.46 12.15 16.35
C THR A 8 6.28 11.27 16.73
N GLY A 9 5.97 10.26 15.91
CA GLY A 9 4.86 9.35 16.19
C GLY A 9 5.03 8.55 17.50
N ALA A 10 6.26 8.42 17.99
CA ALA A 10 6.58 7.75 19.26
C ALA A 10 6.35 8.63 20.49
N GLN A 11 6.36 9.96 20.34
CA GLN A 11 6.16 10.93 21.43
C GLN A 11 4.69 11.23 21.71
N LEU A 12 3.76 10.75 20.87
CA LEU A 12 2.33 10.98 21.04
C LEU A 12 1.77 10.25 22.27
N GLY A 13 0.87 10.92 23.00
CA GLY A 13 0.14 10.26 24.09
C GLY A 13 -0.69 9.08 23.57
N ARG A 14 -0.87 8.02 24.38
CA ARG A 14 -1.62 6.81 23.97
C ARG A 14 -3.02 7.12 23.39
N ARG A 15 -3.71 8.11 23.95
CA ARG A 15 -5.05 8.53 23.48
C ARG A 15 -4.98 9.20 22.10
N GLU A 16 -4.01 10.09 21.89
CA GLU A 16 -3.81 10.80 20.62
C GLU A 16 -3.37 9.83 19.52
N TRP A 17 -2.44 8.93 19.85
CA TRP A 17 -2.00 7.87 18.93
C TRP A 17 -3.17 6.97 18.51
N ALA A 18 -3.97 6.48 19.47
CA ALA A 18 -5.11 5.61 19.18
C ALA A 18 -6.18 6.32 18.35
N PHE A 19 -6.43 7.60 18.65
CA PHE A 19 -7.35 8.43 17.89
C PHE A 19 -6.89 8.63 16.45
N ALA A 20 -5.62 9.03 16.24
CA ALA A 20 -5.06 9.22 14.90
C ALA A 20 -5.04 7.91 14.10
N PHE A 21 -4.69 6.79 14.76
CA PHE A 21 -4.69 5.47 14.14
C PHE A 21 -6.10 5.04 13.72
N ALA A 22 -7.09 5.17 14.60
CA ALA A 22 -8.48 4.84 14.31
C ALA A 22 -9.07 5.72 13.21
N LEU A 23 -8.75 7.02 13.23
CA LEU A 23 -9.19 7.97 12.21
C LEU A 23 -8.64 7.60 10.83
N VAL A 24 -7.33 7.36 10.70
CA VAL A 24 -6.75 7.00 9.40
C VAL A 24 -7.18 5.59 8.98
N THR A 25 -7.37 4.66 9.90
CA THR A 25 -7.97 3.34 9.61
C THR A 25 -9.39 3.47 9.05
N SER A 26 -10.21 4.38 9.58
CA SER A 26 -11.55 4.66 9.05
C SER A 26 -11.51 5.26 7.65
N LEU A 27 -10.44 5.99 7.30
CA LEU A 27 -10.21 6.49 5.94
C LEU A 27 -9.95 5.35 4.96
N PHE A 28 -9.10 4.37 5.34
CA PHE A 28 -8.89 3.14 4.57
C PHE A 28 -10.19 2.37 4.32
N PHE A 29 -11.04 2.26 5.34
CA PHE A 29 -12.37 1.67 5.19
C PHE A 29 -13.22 2.47 4.20
N THR A 30 -13.36 3.77 4.41
CA THR A 30 -14.34 4.55 3.64
C THR A 30 -13.95 4.71 2.17
N TRP A 31 -12.65 4.88 1.86
CA TRP A 31 -12.26 4.84 0.46
C TRP A 31 -12.36 3.43 -0.12
N GLY A 32 -12.09 2.37 0.67
CA GLY A 32 -12.18 0.98 0.19
C GLY A 32 -13.61 0.65 -0.22
N PHE A 33 -14.58 1.15 0.55
CA PHE A 33 -15.99 1.10 0.23
C PHE A 33 -16.30 1.83 -1.10
N ALA A 34 -15.78 3.04 -1.25
CA ALA A 34 -15.96 3.83 -2.45
C ALA A 34 -15.31 3.19 -3.69
N TYR A 35 -14.15 2.55 -3.53
CA TYR A 35 -13.44 1.79 -4.56
C TYR A 35 -14.29 0.63 -5.06
N GLY A 36 -14.81 -0.18 -4.14
CA GLY A 36 -15.68 -1.31 -4.50
C GLY A 36 -16.96 -0.86 -5.22
N LEU A 37 -17.54 0.29 -4.83
CA LEU A 37 -18.67 0.89 -5.56
C LEU A 37 -18.28 1.33 -6.98
N LEU A 38 -17.13 2.00 -7.13
CA LEU A 38 -16.58 2.41 -8.42
C LEU A 38 -16.31 1.22 -9.35
N ASP A 39 -15.85 0.09 -8.83
CA ASP A 39 -15.61 -1.11 -9.64
C ASP A 39 -16.90 -1.69 -10.23
N VAL A 40 -18.00 -1.73 -9.45
CA VAL A 40 -19.32 -2.14 -9.97
C VAL A 40 -19.83 -1.19 -11.04
N LEU A 41 -19.65 0.11 -10.82
CA LEU A 41 -20.01 1.13 -11.80
C LEU A 41 -19.21 0.96 -13.10
N ASN A 42 -17.89 0.81 -13.00
CA ASN A 42 -16.96 0.57 -14.11
C ASN A 42 -17.37 -0.64 -14.97
N ALA A 43 -17.78 -1.75 -14.36
CA ALA A 43 -18.28 -2.92 -15.08
C ALA A 43 -19.58 -2.60 -15.87
N HIS A 44 -20.49 -1.83 -15.28
CA HIS A 44 -21.70 -1.38 -15.97
C HIS A 44 -21.43 -0.38 -17.11
N PHE A 45 -20.41 0.49 -17.00
CA PHE A 45 -20.08 1.39 -18.12
C PHE A 45 -19.72 0.67 -19.41
N GLN A 46 -18.95 -0.42 -19.29
CA GLN A 46 -18.50 -1.17 -20.46
C GLN A 46 -19.70 -1.75 -21.23
N THR A 47 -20.75 -2.16 -20.51
CA THR A 47 -21.96 -2.76 -21.09
C THR A 47 -22.95 -1.70 -21.60
N VAL A 48 -23.12 -0.60 -20.87
CA VAL A 48 -24.10 0.46 -21.20
C VAL A 48 -23.65 1.33 -22.38
N PHE A 49 -22.36 1.65 -22.49
CA PHE A 49 -21.83 2.54 -23.53
C PHE A 49 -21.22 1.82 -24.73
N GLY A 50 -21.27 0.48 -24.77
CA GLY A 50 -20.72 -0.31 -25.88
C GLY A 50 -19.23 -0.04 -26.12
N ILE A 51 -18.48 0.23 -25.05
CA ILE A 51 -17.10 0.67 -25.12
C ILE A 51 -16.23 -0.46 -25.69
N THR A 52 -15.39 -0.12 -26.67
CA THR A 52 -14.48 -1.11 -27.27
C THR A 52 -13.44 -1.58 -26.24
N LYS A 53 -12.88 -2.77 -26.41
CA LYS A 53 -11.81 -3.29 -25.54
C LYS A 53 -10.64 -2.29 -25.39
N LEU A 54 -10.25 -1.64 -26.49
CA LEU A 54 -9.21 -0.60 -26.50
C LEU A 54 -9.55 0.57 -25.56
N GLN A 55 -10.78 1.07 -25.64
CA GLN A 55 -11.24 2.17 -24.80
C GLN A 55 -11.37 1.75 -23.32
N SER A 56 -11.71 0.50 -23.03
CA SER A 56 -11.69 -0.03 -21.65
C SER A 56 -10.26 -0.06 -21.09
N THR A 57 -9.30 -0.58 -21.86
CA THR A 57 -7.88 -0.58 -21.49
C THR A 57 -7.32 0.84 -21.31
N LEU A 58 -7.70 1.78 -22.17
CA LEU A 58 -7.29 3.19 -22.05
C LEU A 58 -7.82 3.86 -20.79
N LEU A 59 -9.00 3.47 -20.29
CA LEU A 59 -9.54 3.97 -19.03
C LEU A 59 -8.72 3.46 -17.84
N GLN A 60 -8.32 2.18 -17.87
CA GLN A 60 -7.40 1.62 -16.87
C GLN A 60 -6.02 2.29 -16.95
N LEU A 61 -5.52 2.55 -18.16
CA LEU A 61 -4.27 3.28 -18.36
C LEU A 61 -4.35 4.70 -17.80
N ALA A 62 -5.47 5.40 -17.93
CA ALA A 62 -5.67 6.72 -17.34
C ALA A 62 -5.66 6.65 -15.80
N TYR A 63 -6.33 5.64 -15.23
CA TYR A 63 -6.35 5.41 -13.79
C TYR A 63 -4.95 5.12 -13.22
N PHE A 64 -4.28 4.08 -13.71
CA PHE A 64 -2.96 3.68 -13.24
C PHE A 64 -1.85 4.67 -13.68
N GLY A 65 -2.03 5.32 -14.83
CA GLY A 65 -1.17 6.40 -15.30
C GLY A 65 -1.22 7.61 -14.39
N ALA A 66 -2.38 7.92 -13.79
CA ALA A 66 -2.48 8.96 -12.77
C ALA A 66 -1.64 8.61 -11.53
N TYR A 67 -1.63 7.36 -11.07
CA TYR A 67 -0.73 6.93 -9.99
C TYR A 67 0.75 7.11 -10.36
N PHE A 68 1.12 6.68 -11.57
CA PHE A 68 2.50 6.77 -12.04
C PHE A 68 2.99 8.21 -12.17
N VAL A 69 2.15 9.12 -12.67
CA VAL A 69 2.53 10.52 -12.88
C VAL A 69 2.41 11.32 -11.59
N TRP A 70 1.30 11.19 -10.86
CA TRP A 70 0.93 12.12 -9.78
C TRP A 70 1.51 11.76 -8.41
N ALA A 71 1.69 10.47 -8.08
CA ALA A 71 2.11 10.05 -6.74
C ALA A 71 3.45 10.67 -6.27
N PRO A 72 4.51 10.78 -7.11
CA PRO A 72 5.75 11.45 -6.71
C PRO A 72 5.56 12.95 -6.43
N PHE A 73 4.71 13.62 -7.22
CA PHE A 73 4.38 15.03 -6.99
C PHE A 73 3.61 15.20 -5.69
N ALA A 74 2.62 14.34 -5.42
CA ALA A 74 1.87 14.33 -4.18
C ALA A 74 2.79 14.15 -2.96
N GLY A 75 3.73 13.20 -3.00
CA GLY A 75 4.72 13.00 -1.93
C GLY A 75 5.61 14.23 -1.69
N THR A 76 6.10 14.85 -2.76
CA THR A 76 6.93 16.07 -2.69
C THR A 76 6.14 17.27 -2.18
N PHE A 77 4.88 17.38 -2.58
CA PHE A 77 3.99 18.44 -2.13
C PHE A 77 3.67 18.31 -0.64
N MET A 78 3.32 17.10 -0.17
CA MET A 78 3.04 16.83 1.24
C MET A 78 4.20 17.07 2.18
N ARG A 79 5.45 16.95 1.70
CA ARG A 79 6.62 17.40 2.45
C ARG A 79 6.54 18.87 2.85
N ARG A 80 6.01 19.73 1.98
CA ARG A 80 5.89 21.17 2.24
C ARG A 80 4.65 21.54 3.04
N VAL A 81 3.54 20.83 2.83
CA VAL A 81 2.23 21.24 3.36
C VAL A 81 1.72 20.42 4.55
N GLY A 82 2.31 19.25 4.79
CA GLY A 82 1.88 18.32 5.83
C GLY A 82 0.89 17.24 5.38
N TYR A 83 0.66 16.24 6.23
CA TYR A 83 -0.23 15.11 5.97
C TYR A 83 -1.70 15.53 5.89
N LYS A 84 -2.16 16.36 6.84
CA LYS A 84 -3.57 16.79 6.88
C LYS A 84 -3.99 17.49 5.60
N LYS A 85 -3.17 18.44 5.11
CA LYS A 85 -3.44 19.15 3.84
C LYS A 85 -3.36 18.22 2.63
N GLY A 86 -2.47 17.22 2.66
CA GLY A 86 -2.41 16.17 1.64
C GLY A 86 -3.71 15.38 1.53
N ILE A 87 -4.27 14.95 2.67
CA ILE A 87 -5.56 14.24 2.72
C ILE A 87 -6.69 15.10 2.14
N HIS A 88 -6.75 16.38 2.50
CA HIS A 88 -7.77 17.30 1.98
C HIS A 88 -7.71 17.48 0.46
N ILE A 89 -6.49 17.57 -0.10
CA ILE A 89 -6.30 17.67 -1.55
C ILE A 89 -6.68 16.36 -2.24
N GLY A 90 -6.32 15.22 -1.67
CA GLY A 90 -6.69 13.91 -2.19
C GLY A 90 -8.21 13.72 -2.23
N LEU A 91 -8.92 14.00 -1.13
CA LEU A 91 -10.38 13.93 -1.06
C LEU A 91 -11.05 14.96 -1.98
N GLY A 92 -10.46 16.15 -2.11
CA GLY A 92 -10.92 17.20 -3.03
C GLY A 92 -10.84 16.75 -4.48
N LEU A 93 -9.67 16.30 -4.94
CA LEU A 93 -9.46 15.79 -6.30
C LEU A 93 -10.36 14.59 -6.60
N TYR A 94 -10.48 13.66 -5.66
CA TYR A 94 -11.39 12.52 -5.78
C TYR A 94 -12.84 12.97 -6.02
N SER A 95 -13.34 13.88 -5.18
CA SER A 95 -14.72 14.40 -5.27
C SER A 95 -14.94 15.18 -6.55
N ILE A 96 -13.96 15.99 -6.98
CA ILE A 96 -14.01 16.75 -8.23
C ILE A 96 -14.10 15.81 -9.43
N GLY A 97 -13.28 14.76 -9.48
CA GLY A 97 -13.32 13.76 -10.55
C GLY A 97 -14.65 13.01 -10.60
N ALA A 98 -15.22 12.66 -9.44
CA ALA A 98 -16.54 12.03 -9.35
C ALA A 98 -17.68 12.99 -9.77
N ILE A 99 -17.60 14.29 -9.47
CA ILE A 99 -18.58 15.29 -9.94
C ILE A 99 -18.50 15.46 -11.46
N PHE A 100 -17.30 15.56 -12.03
CA PHE A 100 -17.11 15.69 -13.48
C PHE A 100 -17.51 14.44 -14.28
N PHE A 101 -17.67 13.32 -13.58
CA PHE A 101 -18.26 12.13 -14.14
C PHE A 101 -19.71 12.35 -14.59
N TRP A 102 -20.50 13.15 -13.85
CA TRP A 102 -21.90 13.44 -14.19
C TRP A 102 -22.08 14.10 -15.58
N PRO A 103 -21.44 15.26 -15.89
CA PRO A 103 -21.55 15.84 -17.21
C PRO A 103 -20.96 14.92 -18.29
N SER A 104 -19.90 14.18 -17.98
CA SER A 104 -19.32 13.20 -18.92
C SER A 104 -20.34 12.11 -19.30
N ALA A 105 -21.11 11.63 -18.32
CA ALA A 105 -22.21 10.69 -18.53
C ALA A 105 -23.38 11.29 -19.32
N LYS A 106 -23.75 12.55 -19.06
CA LYS A 106 -24.85 13.23 -19.76
C LYS A 106 -24.53 13.51 -21.23
N TYR A 107 -23.28 13.84 -21.55
CA TYR A 107 -22.85 14.15 -22.91
C TYR A 107 -22.27 12.95 -23.67
N GLU A 108 -22.16 11.80 -22.99
CA GLU A 108 -21.70 10.52 -23.55
C GLU A 108 -20.33 10.61 -24.25
N LYS A 109 -19.46 11.52 -23.76
CA LYS A 109 -18.13 11.75 -24.36
C LYS A 109 -17.06 10.93 -23.67
N TYR A 110 -16.54 9.92 -24.37
CA TYR A 110 -15.43 9.06 -23.91
C TYR A 110 -14.26 9.84 -23.28
N GLY A 111 -13.80 10.92 -23.93
CA GLY A 111 -12.69 11.74 -23.41
C GLY A 111 -12.98 12.40 -22.06
N GLY A 112 -14.23 12.78 -21.78
CA GLY A 112 -14.64 13.32 -20.48
C GLY A 112 -14.52 12.29 -19.36
N PHE A 113 -14.86 11.04 -19.65
CA PHE A 113 -14.67 9.93 -18.70
C PHE A 113 -13.20 9.64 -18.43
N VAL A 114 -12.36 9.61 -19.48
CA VAL A 114 -10.91 9.42 -19.33
C VAL A 114 -10.30 10.51 -18.44
N GLY A 115 -10.66 11.78 -18.69
CA GLY A 115 -10.21 12.91 -17.86
C GLY A 115 -10.70 12.81 -16.42
N SER A 116 -11.97 12.44 -16.21
CA SER A 116 -12.55 12.27 -14.87
C SER A 116 -11.86 11.14 -14.10
N THR A 117 -11.63 9.99 -14.74
CA THR A 117 -10.91 8.86 -14.15
C THR A 117 -9.46 9.20 -13.81
N PHE A 118 -8.78 9.97 -14.65
CA PHE A 118 -7.43 10.46 -14.35
C PHE A 118 -7.41 11.34 -13.09
N VAL A 119 -8.36 12.28 -12.98
CA VAL A 119 -8.48 13.15 -11.79
C VAL A 119 -8.80 12.35 -10.52
N ILE A 120 -9.69 11.35 -10.62
CA ILE A 120 -9.96 10.41 -9.51
C ILE A 120 -8.67 9.67 -9.11
N GLY A 121 -7.90 9.17 -10.07
CA GLY A 121 -6.61 8.51 -9.82
C GLY A 121 -5.58 9.43 -9.16
N CYS A 122 -5.53 10.72 -9.52
CA CYS A 122 -4.70 11.72 -8.82
C CYS A 122 -5.13 11.91 -7.35
N GLY A 123 -6.44 11.94 -7.10
CA GLY A 123 -6.99 12.01 -5.74
C GLY A 123 -6.63 10.78 -4.90
N LEU A 124 -6.89 9.59 -5.43
CA LEU A 124 -6.62 8.33 -4.74
C LEU A 124 -5.12 8.11 -4.49
N SER A 125 -4.26 8.36 -5.49
CA SER A 125 -2.82 8.29 -5.30
C SER A 125 -2.35 9.25 -4.21
N THR A 126 -2.87 10.48 -4.15
CA THR A 126 -2.55 11.43 -3.06
C THR A 126 -2.94 10.88 -1.69
N LEU A 127 -4.15 10.30 -1.58
CA LEU A 127 -4.63 9.68 -0.32
C LEU A 127 -3.79 8.48 0.10
N GLU A 128 -3.41 7.64 -0.86
CA GLU A 128 -2.56 6.49 -0.58
C GLU A 128 -1.15 6.88 -0.14
N VAL A 129 -0.55 7.91 -0.77
CA VAL A 129 0.74 8.42 -0.28
C VAL A 129 0.58 8.95 1.14
N ALA A 130 -0.48 9.71 1.42
CA ALA A 130 -0.69 10.32 2.72
C ALA A 130 -0.92 9.28 3.82
N ALA A 131 -1.91 8.40 3.63
CA ALA A 131 -2.38 7.49 4.66
C ALA A 131 -1.43 6.31 4.90
N ASN A 132 -0.85 5.72 3.85
CA ASN A 132 0.13 4.65 4.03
C ASN A 132 1.38 5.17 4.76
N SER A 133 1.85 6.37 4.37
CA SER A 133 2.98 7.02 5.02
C SER A 133 2.68 7.41 6.46
N TYR A 134 1.50 7.99 6.72
CA TYR A 134 1.11 8.38 8.07
C TYR A 134 1.06 7.18 9.02
N ILE A 135 0.42 6.08 8.64
CA ILE A 135 0.34 4.87 9.47
C ILE A 135 1.70 4.22 9.70
N SER A 136 2.60 4.26 8.70
CA SER A 136 3.94 3.68 8.85
C SER A 136 4.75 4.45 9.91
N VAL A 137 4.67 5.79 9.92
CA VAL A 137 5.37 6.65 10.89
C VAL A 137 4.63 6.85 12.22
N LEU A 138 3.37 6.42 12.31
CA LEU A 138 2.54 6.56 13.51
C LEU A 138 2.94 5.54 14.58
N GLY A 139 3.94 5.86 15.39
CA GLY A 139 4.46 5.04 16.48
C GLY A 139 5.78 4.35 16.12
N THR A 140 6.16 3.31 16.87
CA THR A 140 7.51 2.71 16.72
C THR A 140 7.70 2.04 15.36
N PRO A 141 8.87 2.15 14.71
CA PRO A 141 9.12 1.56 13.38
C PRO A 141 9.00 0.03 13.34
N GLN A 142 9.26 -0.65 14.46
CA GLN A 142 9.14 -2.12 14.57
C GLN A 142 7.76 -2.63 14.14
N TYR A 143 6.68 -2.00 14.61
CA TYR A 143 5.31 -2.46 14.33
C TYR A 143 4.66 -1.79 13.12
N ALA A 144 5.42 -1.01 12.33
CA ALA A 144 4.89 -0.27 11.19
C ALA A 144 4.18 -1.18 10.17
N ALA A 145 4.79 -2.32 9.83
CA ALA A 145 4.22 -3.30 8.90
C ALA A 145 2.89 -3.88 9.40
N ALA A 146 2.80 -4.19 10.71
CA ALA A 146 1.59 -4.72 11.32
C ALA A 146 0.47 -3.67 11.38
N ARG A 147 0.78 -2.42 11.75
CA ARG A 147 -0.19 -1.30 11.76
C ARG A 147 -0.76 -1.01 10.38
N LEU A 148 0.10 -1.01 9.37
CA LEU A 148 -0.33 -0.76 8.00
C LEU A 148 -1.17 -1.92 7.46
N ASN A 149 -0.78 -3.17 7.73
CA ASN A 149 -1.60 -4.34 7.38
C ASN A 149 -2.97 -4.33 8.07
N PHE A 150 -3.03 -3.94 9.33
CA PHE A 150 -4.29 -3.83 10.05
C PHE A 150 -5.21 -2.79 9.41
N SER A 151 -4.68 -1.60 9.13
CA SER A 151 -5.44 -0.51 8.50
C SER A 151 -5.94 -0.91 7.11
N GLN A 152 -5.09 -1.55 6.32
CA GLN A 152 -5.47 -2.09 5.01
C GLN A 152 -6.40 -3.32 5.11
N GLY A 153 -6.43 -4.04 6.22
CA GLY A 153 -7.44 -5.08 6.47
C GLY A 153 -8.87 -4.51 6.42
N PHE A 154 -9.08 -3.34 7.02
CA PHE A 154 -10.37 -2.64 6.97
C PHE A 154 -10.74 -2.17 5.56
N GLN A 155 -9.77 -1.74 4.76
CA GLN A 155 -9.99 -1.48 3.34
C GLN A 155 -10.49 -2.74 2.62
N GLY A 156 -9.89 -3.91 2.89
CA GLY A 156 -10.31 -5.19 2.30
C GLY A 156 -11.76 -5.54 2.60
N ILE A 157 -12.17 -5.38 3.88
CA ILE A 157 -13.57 -5.55 4.31
C ILE A 157 -14.49 -4.62 3.51
N ALA A 158 -14.12 -3.34 3.41
CA ALA A 158 -14.94 -2.34 2.74
C ALA A 158 -15.06 -2.58 1.22
N SER A 159 -13.98 -3.04 0.60
CA SER A 159 -13.91 -3.32 -0.84
C SER A 159 -14.82 -4.49 -1.25
N PHE A 160 -15.09 -5.43 -0.34
CA PHE A 160 -16.11 -6.47 -0.53
C PHE A 160 -17.53 -5.98 -0.22
N ALA A 161 -17.69 -5.16 0.83
CA ALA A 161 -19.00 -4.64 1.23
C ALA A 161 -19.62 -3.71 0.18
N GLY A 162 -18.81 -2.87 -0.48
CA GLY A 162 -19.23 -1.92 -1.51
C GLY A 162 -20.02 -2.59 -2.65
N PRO A 163 -19.44 -3.56 -3.38
CA PRO A 163 -20.11 -4.27 -4.47
C PRO A 163 -21.36 -5.02 -4.04
N LEU A 164 -21.35 -5.61 -2.83
CA LEU A 164 -22.50 -6.36 -2.31
C LEU A 164 -23.71 -5.45 -2.05
N ILE A 165 -23.47 -4.24 -1.54
CA ILE A 165 -24.51 -3.23 -1.34
C ILE A 165 -24.94 -2.66 -2.70
N ALA A 166 -23.98 -2.33 -3.58
CA ALA A 166 -24.23 -1.79 -4.91
C ALA A 166 -25.15 -2.70 -5.73
N SER A 167 -24.80 -3.99 -5.84
CA SER A 167 -25.55 -4.98 -6.63
C SER A 167 -26.96 -5.25 -6.11
N ARG A 168 -27.19 -5.21 -4.78
CA ARG A 168 -28.52 -5.48 -4.20
C ARG A 168 -29.47 -4.29 -4.23
N TRP A 169 -28.94 -3.08 -4.06
CA TRP A 169 -29.78 -1.89 -3.83
C TRP A 169 -29.80 -0.90 -4.99
N PHE A 170 -28.73 -0.80 -5.78
CA PHE A 170 -28.63 0.18 -6.86
C PHE A 170 -28.95 -0.39 -8.23
N PHE A 171 -28.60 -1.64 -8.50
CA PHE A 171 -28.66 -2.25 -9.84
C PHE A 171 -29.68 -3.39 -9.97
N THR A 172 -30.91 -3.20 -9.49
CA THR A 172 -32.00 -4.18 -9.61
C THR A 172 -33.13 -3.70 -10.52
N GLY A 173 -33.76 -4.64 -11.25
CA GLY A 173 -34.92 -4.38 -12.10
C GLY A 173 -34.67 -3.35 -13.22
N ALA A 174 -35.55 -2.36 -13.35
CA ALA A 174 -35.48 -1.32 -14.38
C ALA A 174 -34.23 -0.42 -14.30
N ASN A 175 -33.48 -0.47 -13.18
CA ASN A 175 -32.30 0.36 -12.94
C ASN A 175 -30.99 -0.31 -13.39
N ALA A 176 -31.02 -1.58 -13.83
CA ALA A 176 -29.83 -2.36 -14.18
C ALA A 176 -29.05 -1.82 -15.39
N THR A 177 -29.71 -1.07 -16.28
CA THR A 177 -29.09 -0.53 -17.51
C THR A 177 -29.29 0.99 -17.67
N SER A 178 -29.81 1.67 -16.64
CA SER A 178 -30.12 3.10 -16.73
C SER A 178 -28.89 3.97 -16.44
N LEU A 179 -28.55 4.86 -17.37
CA LEU A 179 -27.53 5.91 -17.16
C LEU A 179 -27.88 6.83 -15.98
N GLY A 180 -29.17 7.02 -15.70
CA GLY A 180 -29.63 7.85 -14.59
C GLY A 180 -29.17 7.30 -13.24
N THR A 181 -29.27 5.98 -13.04
CA THR A 181 -28.78 5.31 -11.83
C THR A 181 -27.29 5.58 -11.63
N VAL A 182 -26.51 5.41 -12.69
CA VAL A 182 -25.06 5.60 -12.67
C VAL A 182 -24.69 7.03 -12.26
N GLN A 183 -25.36 8.04 -12.81
CA GLN A 183 -25.14 9.46 -12.46
C GLN A 183 -25.34 9.71 -10.96
N TRP A 184 -26.45 9.21 -10.39
CA TRP A 184 -26.76 9.38 -8.97
C TRP A 184 -25.77 8.67 -8.06
N VAL A 185 -25.26 7.50 -8.46
CA VAL A 185 -24.26 6.79 -7.65
C VAL A 185 -22.92 7.55 -7.66
N TYR A 186 -22.47 8.11 -8.79
CA TYR A 186 -21.27 8.96 -8.80
C TYR A 186 -21.43 10.21 -7.95
N LEU A 187 -22.62 10.82 -7.96
CA LEU A 187 -22.91 11.96 -7.09
C LEU A 187 -22.90 11.55 -5.61
N ALA A 188 -23.42 10.37 -5.25
CA ALA A 188 -23.36 9.84 -3.89
C ALA A 188 -21.91 9.58 -3.46
N VAL A 189 -21.08 9.02 -4.33
CA VAL A 189 -19.65 8.80 -4.08
C VAL A 189 -18.90 10.13 -3.91
N ALA A 190 -19.19 11.14 -4.75
CA ALA A 190 -18.64 12.48 -4.59
C ALA A 190 -19.07 13.13 -3.27
N GLY A 191 -20.35 13.01 -2.93
CA GLY A 191 -20.91 13.50 -1.67
C GLY A 191 -20.24 12.86 -0.46
N LEU A 192 -20.02 11.55 -0.49
CA LEU A 192 -19.27 10.84 0.55
C LEU A 192 -17.84 11.40 0.68
N GLY A 193 -17.14 11.62 -0.44
CA GLY A 193 -15.82 12.24 -0.45
C GLY A 193 -15.79 13.64 0.18
N ILE A 194 -16.79 14.48 -0.12
CA ILE A 194 -16.94 15.82 0.46
C ILE A 194 -17.23 15.74 1.97
N VAL A 195 -18.14 14.86 2.38
CA VAL A 195 -18.47 14.66 3.80
C VAL A 195 -17.23 14.24 4.57
N LEU A 196 -16.47 13.27 4.06
CA LEU A 196 -15.18 12.90 4.66
C LEU A 196 -14.23 14.09 4.73
N ASN A 197 -14.12 14.86 3.66
CA ASN A 197 -13.24 16.03 3.62
C ASN A 197 -13.58 17.04 4.73
N ILE A 198 -14.87 17.29 4.95
CA ILE A 198 -15.38 18.15 6.03
C ILE A 198 -15.11 17.53 7.40
N LEU A 199 -15.36 16.23 7.60
CA LEU A 199 -15.09 15.56 8.87
C LEU A 199 -13.60 15.63 9.24
N PHE A 200 -12.71 15.39 8.29
CA PHE A 200 -11.26 15.51 8.48
C PHE A 200 -10.82 16.95 8.75
N PHE A 201 -11.59 17.95 8.33
CA PHE A 201 -11.26 19.35 8.57
C PHE A 201 -11.38 19.67 10.05
N PHE A 202 -12.47 19.22 10.68
CA PHE A 202 -12.71 19.39 12.11
C PHE A 202 -11.88 18.45 12.99
N CYS A 203 -11.34 17.37 12.42
CA CYS A 203 -10.55 16.42 13.17
C CYS A 203 -9.10 16.93 13.38
N PRO A 204 -8.60 17.04 14.63
CA PRO A 204 -7.21 17.37 14.89
C PRO A 204 -6.34 16.13 14.61
N LEU A 205 -5.66 16.13 13.47
CA LEU A 205 -4.65 15.12 13.13
C LEU A 205 -3.29 15.63 13.62
N PRO A 206 -2.61 14.92 14.55
CA PRO A 206 -1.24 15.27 14.93
C PRO A 206 -0.33 15.22 13.71
N GLU A 207 0.37 16.33 13.43
CA GLU A 207 1.29 16.40 12.30
C GLU A 207 2.63 15.80 12.71
N ILE A 208 3.06 14.79 11.96
CA ILE A 208 4.36 14.15 12.12
C ILE A 208 5.29 14.76 11.07
N THR A 209 6.28 15.53 11.52
CA THR A 209 7.19 16.26 10.63
C THR A 209 8.41 15.41 10.28
N GLU A 210 8.87 15.49 9.03
CA GLU A 210 10.06 14.75 8.59
C GLU A 210 11.35 15.23 9.26
N ASP A 211 11.41 16.49 9.69
CA ASP A 211 12.56 17.06 10.41
C ASP A 211 12.70 16.41 11.79
N ALA A 212 11.60 16.24 12.53
CA ALA A 212 11.60 15.51 13.80
C ALA A 212 11.93 14.02 13.63
N LEU A 213 11.49 13.39 12.53
CA LEU A 213 11.93 12.02 12.21
C LEU A 213 13.41 11.95 11.89
N ALA A 214 13.95 12.96 11.20
CA ALA A 214 15.37 13.00 10.88
C ALA A 214 16.23 13.20 12.12
N GLU A 215 15.79 14.05 13.05
CA GLU A 215 16.42 14.26 14.36
C GLU A 215 16.41 12.97 15.19
N GLU A 216 15.27 12.27 15.28
CA GLU A 216 15.18 10.96 15.97
C GLU A 216 16.10 9.89 15.35
N ILE A 217 16.35 9.94 14.04
CA ILE A 217 17.25 9.02 13.34
C ILE A 217 18.73 9.41 13.59
N ASP A 218 19.04 10.71 13.61
CA ASP A 218 20.39 11.26 13.84
C ASP A 218 20.84 11.03 15.29
N ASP A 219 19.95 11.23 16.25
CA ASP A 219 20.17 10.96 17.68
C ASP A 219 20.56 9.49 17.95
N VAL A 220 20.13 8.58 17.07
CA VAL A 220 20.41 7.14 17.17
C VAL A 220 21.60 6.71 16.29
N GLY A 221 22.29 7.66 15.64
CA GLY A 221 23.50 7.44 14.87
C GLY A 221 23.27 6.74 13.52
N ILE A 222 22.04 6.73 13.00
CA ILE A 222 21.74 6.11 11.69
C ILE A 222 22.03 7.13 10.57
N THR A 223 23.20 7.01 9.96
CA THR A 223 23.65 7.92 8.87
C THR A 223 23.03 7.64 7.50
N ASP A 224 22.28 6.54 7.35
CA ASP A 224 21.70 6.08 6.08
C ASP A 224 20.69 7.08 5.46
N GLY A 225 20.20 8.09 6.21
CA GLY A 225 19.18 9.05 5.78
C GLY A 225 19.66 10.40 5.21
N GLN A 226 20.93 10.79 5.42
CA GLN A 226 21.39 12.15 5.09
C GLN A 226 21.83 12.36 3.62
N GLY A 227 21.96 11.28 2.85
CA GLY A 227 22.40 11.33 1.44
C GLY A 227 21.32 11.79 0.44
N PRO A 228 21.71 12.05 -0.83
CA PRO A 228 20.75 12.31 -1.92
C PRO A 228 19.72 11.18 -2.06
N PHE A 229 18.46 11.54 -2.35
CA PHE A 229 17.34 10.59 -2.44
C PHE A 229 17.61 9.38 -3.36
N TRP A 230 18.31 9.59 -4.49
CA TRP A 230 18.64 8.52 -5.44
C TRP A 230 19.59 7.46 -4.90
N LYS A 231 20.33 7.74 -3.82
CA LYS A 231 21.17 6.75 -3.13
C LYS A 231 20.39 5.89 -2.14
N GLN A 232 19.10 6.15 -1.94
CA GLN A 232 18.21 5.35 -1.09
C GLN A 232 17.79 4.07 -1.82
N TYR A 233 18.75 3.18 -2.09
CA TYR A 233 18.55 1.97 -2.89
C TYR A 233 17.41 1.09 -2.37
N ARG A 234 17.24 0.99 -1.04
CA ARG A 234 16.14 0.24 -0.41
C ARG A 234 14.76 0.73 -0.88
N CYS A 235 14.60 2.05 -1.04
CA CYS A 235 13.36 2.68 -1.51
C CYS A 235 13.19 2.51 -3.02
N VAL A 236 14.26 2.71 -3.81
CA VAL A 236 14.22 2.56 -5.27
C VAL A 236 13.91 1.12 -5.68
N PHE A 237 14.58 0.13 -5.08
CA PHE A 237 14.26 -1.28 -5.31
C PHE A 237 12.89 -1.65 -4.73
N GLY A 238 12.46 -1.01 -3.64
CA GLY A 238 11.10 -1.13 -3.12
C GLY A 238 10.05 -0.68 -4.14
N PHE A 239 10.31 0.41 -4.88
CA PHE A 239 9.42 0.86 -5.96
C PHE A 239 9.32 -0.17 -7.10
N VAL A 240 10.45 -0.76 -7.50
CA VAL A 240 10.46 -1.81 -8.54
C VAL A 240 9.69 -3.04 -8.06
N ALA A 241 9.93 -3.47 -6.81
CA ALA A 241 9.21 -4.59 -6.20
C ALA A 241 7.71 -4.32 -6.07
N GLN A 242 7.33 -3.09 -5.67
CA GLN A 242 5.94 -2.66 -5.58
C GLN A 242 5.27 -2.65 -6.95
N THR A 243 5.97 -2.18 -7.99
CA THR A 243 5.49 -2.17 -9.38
C THR A 243 5.22 -3.59 -9.88
N ALA A 244 6.17 -4.48 -9.65
CA ALA A 244 6.06 -5.88 -10.03
C ALA A 244 4.93 -6.59 -9.27
N TYR A 245 4.82 -6.37 -7.96
CA TYR A 245 3.79 -6.97 -7.12
C TYR A 245 2.39 -6.47 -7.47
N VAL A 246 2.16 -5.15 -7.52
CA VAL A 246 0.83 -4.60 -7.80
C VAL A 246 0.39 -4.98 -9.21
N GLY A 247 1.31 -4.93 -10.18
CA GLY A 247 1.04 -5.41 -11.52
C GLY A 247 0.60 -6.88 -11.55
N ALA A 248 1.31 -7.76 -10.85
CA ALA A 248 0.93 -9.17 -10.73
C ALA A 248 -0.43 -9.35 -10.05
N GLN A 249 -0.65 -8.68 -8.92
CA GLN A 249 -1.90 -8.75 -8.14
C GLN A 249 -3.12 -8.31 -8.95
N VAL A 250 -3.06 -7.13 -9.56
CA VAL A 250 -4.16 -6.58 -10.36
C VAL A 250 -4.48 -7.52 -11.53
N THR A 251 -3.46 -8.16 -12.10
CA THR A 251 -3.61 -9.10 -13.20
C THR A 251 -4.28 -10.39 -12.76
N VAL A 252 -3.82 -10.98 -11.65
CA VAL A 252 -4.44 -12.17 -11.06
C VAL A 252 -5.91 -11.91 -10.76
N ALA A 253 -6.23 -10.74 -10.18
CA ALA A 253 -7.60 -10.36 -9.89
C ALA A 253 -8.45 -10.16 -11.17
N SER A 254 -7.91 -9.48 -12.17
CA SER A 254 -8.62 -9.18 -13.43
C SER A 254 -9.00 -10.43 -14.23
N PHE A 255 -8.17 -11.47 -14.18
CA PHE A 255 -8.39 -12.72 -14.92
C PHE A 255 -8.94 -13.86 -14.07
N ALA A 256 -9.12 -13.68 -12.75
CA ALA A 256 -9.58 -14.74 -11.85
C ALA A 256 -10.93 -15.34 -12.29
N VAL A 257 -11.90 -14.50 -12.66
CA VAL A 257 -13.23 -14.98 -13.11
C VAL A 257 -13.10 -15.79 -14.41
N ASN A 258 -12.35 -15.28 -15.39
CA ASN A 258 -12.12 -15.98 -16.66
C ASN A 258 -11.41 -17.32 -16.43
N PHE A 259 -10.39 -17.34 -15.57
CA PHE A 259 -9.67 -18.54 -15.18
C PHE A 259 -10.58 -19.61 -14.57
N LEU A 260 -11.50 -19.20 -13.68
CA LEU A 260 -12.42 -20.11 -12.99
C LEU A 260 -13.42 -20.76 -13.96
N VAL A 261 -13.92 -20.00 -14.94
CA VAL A 261 -14.80 -20.51 -16.01
C VAL A 261 -14.03 -21.48 -16.92
N ASP A 262 -12.81 -21.12 -17.29
CA ASP A 262 -11.97 -21.89 -18.23
C ASP A 262 -11.38 -23.17 -17.64
N GLN A 263 -11.64 -23.50 -16.36
CA GLN A 263 -11.14 -24.73 -15.73
C GLN A 263 -11.78 -26.03 -16.26
N GLY A 264 -12.88 -25.94 -17.01
CA GLY A 264 -13.55 -27.11 -17.59
C GLY A 264 -14.25 -28.02 -16.58
N ILE A 265 -14.52 -27.52 -15.36
CA ILE A 265 -15.20 -28.25 -14.26
C ILE A 265 -16.68 -27.86 -14.09
N GLY A 266 -17.28 -27.22 -15.11
CA GLY A 266 -18.70 -26.84 -15.10
C GLY A 266 -19.01 -25.63 -14.20
N ILE A 267 -18.04 -24.76 -13.94
CA ILE A 267 -18.27 -23.49 -13.24
C ILE A 267 -18.86 -22.49 -14.23
N ASP A 268 -20.08 -22.01 -13.97
CA ASP A 268 -20.70 -20.94 -14.74
C ASP A 268 -20.16 -19.55 -14.32
N GLN A 269 -20.46 -18.52 -15.12
CA GLN A 269 -19.97 -17.17 -14.87
C GLN A 269 -20.44 -16.60 -13.52
N SER A 270 -21.66 -16.96 -13.09
CA SER A 270 -22.23 -16.56 -11.80
C SER A 270 -21.46 -17.17 -10.63
N LYS A 271 -21.21 -18.49 -10.66
CA LYS A 271 -20.43 -19.20 -9.64
C LYS A 271 -18.97 -18.73 -9.63
N ALA A 272 -18.38 -18.45 -10.78
CA ALA A 272 -17.03 -17.88 -10.87
C ALA A 272 -16.93 -16.52 -10.17
N SER A 273 -17.91 -15.63 -10.37
CA SER A 273 -17.97 -14.34 -9.67
C SER A 273 -18.11 -14.50 -8.15
N GLN A 274 -18.89 -15.49 -7.70
CA GLN A 274 -19.00 -15.80 -6.26
C GLN A 274 -17.69 -16.35 -5.69
N LEU A 275 -17.02 -17.26 -6.40
CA LEU A 275 -15.72 -17.80 -6.00
C LEU A 275 -14.62 -16.73 -5.96
N PHE A 276 -14.63 -15.79 -6.91
CA PHE A 276 -13.74 -14.64 -6.87
C PHE A 276 -13.98 -13.76 -5.63
N SER A 277 -15.25 -13.56 -5.25
CA SER A 277 -15.59 -12.84 -4.01
C SER A 277 -15.04 -13.57 -2.77
N PHE A 278 -15.11 -14.90 -2.73
CA PHE A 278 -14.48 -15.69 -1.68
C PHE A 278 -12.95 -15.57 -1.69
N CYS A 279 -12.29 -15.48 -2.85
CA CYS A 279 -10.85 -15.21 -2.94
C CYS A 279 -10.49 -13.85 -2.31
N GLN A 280 -11.29 -12.81 -2.56
CA GLN A 280 -11.10 -11.49 -1.93
C GLN A 280 -11.30 -11.53 -0.40
N ILE A 281 -12.23 -12.34 0.09
CA ILE A 281 -12.38 -12.60 1.53
C ILE A 281 -11.14 -13.31 2.08
N THR A 282 -10.63 -14.34 1.39
CA THR A 282 -9.41 -15.05 1.78
C THR A 282 -8.21 -14.10 1.86
N PHE A 283 -8.05 -13.18 0.90
CA PHE A 283 -7.04 -12.13 0.94
C PHE A 283 -7.20 -11.21 2.16
N THR A 284 -8.44 -10.81 2.47
CA THR A 284 -8.74 -9.96 3.63
C THR A 284 -8.45 -10.68 4.96
N VAL A 285 -8.83 -11.95 5.08
CA VAL A 285 -8.49 -12.80 6.24
C VAL A 285 -6.98 -12.96 6.36
N GLY A 286 -6.29 -13.17 5.23
CA GLY A 286 -4.83 -13.23 5.17
C GLY A 286 -4.16 -11.98 5.75
N ARG A 287 -4.73 -10.78 5.52
CA ARG A 287 -4.22 -9.54 6.13
C ARG A 287 -4.28 -9.59 7.64
N PHE A 288 -5.42 -9.96 8.23
CA PHE A 288 -5.58 -10.02 9.68
C PHE A 288 -4.71 -11.11 10.33
N VAL A 289 -4.61 -12.29 9.70
CA VAL A 289 -3.66 -13.33 10.12
C VAL A 289 -2.23 -12.81 10.05
N GLY A 290 -1.89 -12.12 8.95
CA GLY A 290 -0.62 -11.46 8.73
C GLY A 290 -0.25 -10.44 9.81
N VAL A 291 -1.22 -9.65 10.30
CA VAL A 291 -1.00 -8.72 11.42
C VAL A 291 -0.51 -9.48 12.66
N VAL A 292 -1.13 -10.60 13.00
CA VAL A 292 -0.71 -11.40 14.17
C VAL A 292 0.72 -11.91 13.97
N ILE A 293 1.04 -12.44 12.79
CA ILE A 293 2.37 -12.99 12.50
C ILE A 293 3.46 -11.88 12.50
N LEU A 294 3.17 -10.71 11.93
CA LEU A 294 4.07 -9.56 11.85
C LEU A 294 4.43 -8.95 13.22
N ASN A 295 3.65 -9.25 14.26
CA ASN A 295 4.02 -8.88 15.63
C ASN A 295 5.19 -9.73 16.17
N PHE A 296 5.44 -10.90 15.59
CA PHE A 296 6.44 -11.85 16.08
C PHE A 296 7.62 -12.05 15.12
N ILE A 297 7.37 -12.03 13.81
CA ILE A 297 8.35 -12.33 12.75
C ILE A 297 8.82 -11.04 12.08
N ASP A 298 10.09 -10.99 11.69
CA ASP A 298 10.61 -9.90 10.87
C ASP A 298 9.83 -9.72 9.54
N PRO A 299 9.43 -8.48 9.17
CA PRO A 299 8.65 -8.25 7.96
C PRO A 299 9.35 -8.63 6.66
N ALA A 300 10.68 -8.52 6.55
CA ALA A 300 11.42 -8.89 5.34
C ALA A 300 11.50 -10.41 5.19
N LEU A 301 11.71 -11.13 6.30
CA LEU A 301 11.67 -12.60 6.32
C LEU A 301 10.29 -13.12 5.94
N LEU A 302 9.23 -12.55 6.54
CA LEU A 302 7.86 -12.94 6.25
C LEU A 302 7.48 -12.63 4.80
N LEU A 303 7.88 -11.46 4.28
CA LEU A 303 7.68 -11.10 2.88
C LEU A 303 8.40 -12.05 1.92
N SER A 304 9.60 -12.51 2.27
CA SER A 304 10.35 -13.49 1.47
C SER A 304 9.62 -14.83 1.37
N PHE A 305 9.10 -15.32 2.50
CA PHE A 305 8.30 -16.54 2.54
C PHE A 305 6.99 -16.39 1.73
N TYR A 306 6.26 -15.28 1.95
CA TYR A 306 5.02 -15.02 1.21
C TYR A 306 5.27 -14.83 -0.29
N GLY A 307 6.37 -14.20 -0.69
CA GLY A 307 6.76 -14.05 -2.09
C GLY A 307 7.10 -15.38 -2.76
N PHE A 308 7.83 -16.26 -2.07
CA PHE A 308 8.06 -17.62 -2.56
C PHE A 308 6.74 -18.36 -2.75
N CYS A 309 5.84 -18.33 -1.77
CA CYS A 309 4.51 -18.93 -1.88
C CYS A 309 3.69 -18.34 -3.03
N CYS A 310 3.67 -17.00 -3.21
CA CYS A 310 2.98 -16.37 -4.34
C CYS A 310 3.55 -16.84 -5.69
N SER A 311 4.88 -16.89 -5.81
CA SER A 311 5.55 -17.32 -7.02
C SER A 311 5.22 -18.78 -7.35
N LEU A 312 5.26 -19.65 -6.34
CA LEU A 312 4.92 -21.06 -6.45
C LEU A 312 3.45 -21.26 -6.81
N PHE A 313 2.51 -20.69 -6.05
CA PHE A 313 1.08 -20.88 -6.30
C PHE A 313 0.63 -20.24 -7.63
N CYS A 314 1.19 -19.10 -8.03
CA CYS A 314 0.93 -18.53 -9.35
C CYS A 314 1.44 -19.44 -10.48
N LEU A 315 2.61 -20.05 -10.30
CA LEU A 315 3.11 -21.05 -11.25
C LEU A 315 2.21 -22.29 -11.28
N LEU A 316 1.76 -22.79 -10.12
CA LEU A 316 0.84 -23.93 -10.03
C LEU A 316 -0.53 -23.63 -10.66
N VAL A 317 -1.07 -22.42 -10.46
CA VAL A 317 -2.26 -21.92 -11.17
C VAL A 317 -2.06 -22.01 -12.68
N SER A 318 -0.85 -21.71 -13.19
CA SER A 318 -0.54 -21.83 -14.61
C SER A 318 -0.44 -23.27 -15.14
N GLN A 319 -0.23 -24.27 -14.30
CA GLN A 319 0.01 -25.66 -14.74
C GLN A 319 -1.14 -26.61 -14.40
N ILE A 320 -1.81 -26.45 -13.26
CA ILE A 320 -2.77 -27.40 -12.72
C ILE A 320 -4.20 -27.09 -13.21
N PRO A 321 -4.91 -28.02 -13.87
CA PRO A 321 -6.33 -27.88 -14.20
C PRO A 321 -7.27 -28.17 -13.03
N GLY A 322 -8.52 -27.74 -13.20
CA GLY A 322 -9.66 -28.15 -12.39
C GLY A 322 -9.60 -27.65 -10.95
N TYR A 323 -10.15 -28.43 -10.01
CA TYR A 323 -10.24 -28.04 -8.60
C TYR A 323 -8.88 -27.74 -7.95
N GLY A 324 -7.81 -28.41 -8.40
CA GLY A 324 -6.45 -28.13 -7.93
C GLY A 324 -5.98 -26.72 -8.29
N GLY A 325 -6.27 -26.26 -9.51
CA GLY A 325 -5.98 -24.89 -9.96
C GLY A 325 -6.78 -23.85 -9.18
N VAL A 326 -8.06 -24.14 -8.90
CA VAL A 326 -8.90 -23.29 -8.03
C VAL A 326 -8.31 -23.19 -6.62
N GLY A 327 -7.92 -24.31 -6.00
CA GLY A 327 -7.29 -24.30 -4.68
C GLY A 327 -5.98 -23.50 -4.64
N CYS A 328 -5.16 -23.60 -5.69
CA CYS A 328 -3.94 -22.82 -5.83
C CYS A 328 -4.23 -21.31 -5.95
N LEU A 329 -5.32 -20.93 -6.63
CA LEU A 329 -5.75 -19.53 -6.72
C LEU A 329 -6.13 -18.98 -5.34
N PHE A 330 -6.89 -19.74 -4.54
CA PHE A 330 -7.22 -19.32 -3.15
C PHE A 330 -5.97 -19.17 -2.29
N ALA A 331 -5.03 -20.10 -2.38
CA ALA A 331 -3.76 -20.01 -1.68
C ALA A 331 -2.97 -18.77 -2.12
N LEU A 332 -2.92 -18.48 -3.42
CA LEU A 332 -2.29 -17.28 -3.96
C LEU A 332 -2.87 -16.00 -3.36
N PHE A 333 -4.20 -15.84 -3.34
CA PHE A 333 -4.85 -14.68 -2.71
C PHE A 333 -4.53 -14.55 -1.22
N PHE A 334 -4.42 -15.66 -0.49
CA PHE A 334 -4.02 -15.63 0.91
C PHE A 334 -2.59 -15.07 1.08
N PHE A 335 -1.63 -15.54 0.29
CA PHE A 335 -0.24 -15.09 0.38
C PHE A 335 0.02 -13.72 -0.27
N GLU A 336 -0.86 -13.21 -1.12
CA GLU A 336 -0.73 -11.84 -1.61
C GLU A 336 -1.04 -10.80 -0.53
N SER A 337 -1.78 -11.18 0.51
CA SER A 337 -2.45 -10.28 1.47
C SER A 337 -1.55 -9.21 2.11
N ILE A 338 -0.37 -9.59 2.61
CA ILE A 338 0.53 -8.71 3.37
C ILE A 338 1.59 -8.01 2.52
N CYS A 339 1.73 -8.39 1.25
CA CYS A 339 2.89 -8.02 0.45
C CYS A 339 2.96 -6.50 0.23
N TYR A 340 1.85 -5.85 -0.14
CA TYR A 340 1.82 -4.39 -0.31
C TYR A 340 2.27 -3.64 0.95
N PRO A 341 1.65 -3.83 2.14
CA PRO A 341 2.08 -3.10 3.33
C PRO A 341 3.52 -3.40 3.77
N CYS A 342 3.98 -4.65 3.59
CA CYS A 342 5.34 -5.03 3.93
C CYS A 342 6.36 -4.35 3.00
N ILE A 343 6.17 -4.37 1.67
CA ILE A 343 7.05 -3.67 0.73
C ILE A 343 7.05 -2.17 1.02
N PHE A 344 5.87 -1.57 1.26
CA PHE A 344 5.76 -0.15 1.56
C PHE A 344 6.53 0.22 2.82
N THR A 345 6.34 -0.50 3.92
CA THR A 345 7.00 -0.20 5.20
C THR A 345 8.49 -0.50 5.18
N LEU A 346 8.93 -1.57 4.51
CA LEU A 346 10.36 -1.86 4.32
C LEU A 346 11.05 -0.85 3.41
N GLY A 347 10.39 -0.46 2.31
CA GLY A 347 10.90 0.52 1.34
C GLY A 347 10.93 1.96 1.86
N THR A 348 10.09 2.28 2.86
CA THR A 348 10.05 3.61 3.51
C THR A 348 10.70 3.66 4.89
N LYS A 349 11.26 2.54 5.37
CA LYS A 349 11.89 2.44 6.69
C LYS A 349 13.06 3.41 6.80
N ASN A 350 13.09 4.17 7.90
CA ASN A 350 14.20 5.05 8.30
C ASN A 350 14.63 6.09 7.22
N LEU A 351 13.68 6.59 6.42
CA LEU A 351 13.97 7.60 5.40
C LEU A 351 14.09 9.05 5.92
N GLY A 352 13.71 9.33 7.17
CA GLY A 352 13.80 10.66 7.78
C GLY A 352 13.17 11.75 6.90
N VAL A 353 14.00 12.71 6.47
CA VAL A 353 13.66 13.83 5.57
C VAL A 353 13.09 13.44 4.20
N HIS A 354 13.19 12.16 3.84
CA HIS A 354 12.72 11.63 2.56
C HIS A 354 11.46 10.77 2.68
N THR A 355 10.86 10.65 3.87
CA THR A 355 9.76 9.70 4.12
C THR A 355 8.54 9.93 3.22
N LYS A 356 8.05 11.16 3.08
CA LYS A 356 6.90 11.51 2.24
C LYS A 356 7.23 11.39 0.75
N ARG A 357 8.47 11.72 0.35
CA ARG A 357 8.95 11.53 -1.04
C ARG A 357 9.08 10.05 -1.41
N GLY A 358 9.69 9.26 -0.54
CA GLY A 358 9.82 7.81 -0.70
C GLY A 358 8.46 7.12 -0.74
N SER A 359 7.53 7.53 0.11
CA SER A 359 6.14 7.06 0.05
C SER A 359 5.49 7.34 -1.31
N GLY A 360 5.71 8.54 -1.87
CA GLY A 360 5.26 8.90 -3.21
C GLY A 360 5.85 8.02 -4.30
N LEU A 361 7.14 7.68 -4.18
CA LEU A 361 7.82 6.77 -5.11
C LEU A 361 7.29 5.34 -5.01
N ILE A 362 7.02 4.82 -3.81
CA ILE A 362 6.45 3.47 -3.67
C ILE A 362 5.02 3.42 -4.25
N VAL A 363 4.17 4.42 -3.95
CA VAL A 363 2.80 4.48 -4.49
C VAL A 363 2.78 4.67 -6.01
N MET A 364 3.81 5.33 -6.58
CA MET A 364 4.01 5.36 -8.04
C MET A 364 4.02 3.95 -8.65
N GLY A 365 4.52 2.95 -7.89
CA GLY A 365 4.55 1.55 -8.28
C GLY A 365 3.17 0.93 -8.49
N VAL A 366 2.09 1.51 -7.95
CA VAL A 366 0.72 1.07 -8.28
C VAL A 366 0.45 1.15 -9.79
N GLY A 367 1.16 2.03 -10.51
CA GLY A 367 1.15 2.09 -11.97
C GLY A 367 1.49 0.78 -12.70
N GLY A 368 2.07 -0.21 -11.99
CA GLY A 368 2.26 -1.57 -12.51
C GLY A 368 0.98 -2.23 -13.04
N GLY A 369 -0.18 -1.87 -12.48
CA GLY A 369 -1.49 -2.32 -12.94
C GLY A 369 -1.88 -1.87 -14.36
N ALA A 370 -1.18 -0.91 -14.96
CA ALA A 370 -1.46 -0.46 -16.32
C ALA A 370 -1.07 -1.48 -17.40
N TRP A 371 0.02 -2.22 -17.17
CA TRP A 371 0.70 -2.98 -18.23
C TRP A 371 0.68 -4.49 -18.02
N TYR A 372 0.76 -4.98 -16.77
CA TYR A 372 0.69 -6.41 -16.50
C TYR A 372 -0.63 -7.06 -16.97
N PRO A 373 -1.83 -6.47 -16.73
CA PRO A 373 -3.07 -7.06 -17.20
C PRO A 373 -3.15 -7.14 -18.73
N SER A 374 -2.69 -6.09 -19.40
CA SER A 374 -2.61 -6.04 -20.86
C SER A 374 -1.63 -7.09 -21.41
N ALA A 375 -0.48 -7.28 -20.76
CA ALA A 375 0.48 -8.30 -21.12
C ALA A 375 -0.07 -9.72 -20.93
N GLN A 376 -0.80 -9.97 -19.83
CA GLN A 376 -1.48 -11.26 -19.62
C GLN A 376 -2.58 -11.48 -20.67
N GLY A 377 -3.40 -10.47 -20.97
CA GLY A 377 -4.43 -10.55 -22.01
C GLY A 377 -3.86 -10.93 -23.37
N ALA A 378 -2.77 -10.28 -23.78
CA ALA A 378 -2.09 -10.59 -25.04
C ALA A 378 -1.54 -12.03 -25.10
N LEU A 379 -1.15 -12.61 -23.95
CA LEU A 379 -0.71 -14.00 -23.86
C LEU A 379 -1.91 -14.97 -23.81
N ALA A 380 -2.99 -14.60 -23.11
CA ALA A 380 -4.21 -15.38 -23.02
C ALA A 380 -4.85 -15.56 -24.41
N ASP A 381 -4.91 -14.49 -25.21
CA ASP A 381 -5.47 -14.52 -26.57
C ASP A 381 -4.71 -15.50 -27.51
N LYS A 382 -3.41 -15.70 -27.29
CA LYS A 382 -2.56 -16.60 -28.10
C LYS A 382 -2.53 -18.04 -27.58
N THR A 383 -2.90 -18.25 -26.33
CA THR A 383 -2.76 -19.54 -25.66
C THR A 383 -4.05 -19.91 -24.92
N TYR A 384 -3.95 -20.21 -23.63
CA TYR A 384 -5.09 -20.47 -22.75
C TYR A 384 -4.94 -19.56 -21.54
N THR A 385 -6.06 -19.08 -20.99
CA THR A 385 -6.10 -18.22 -19.80
C THR A 385 -5.23 -18.74 -18.67
N ARG A 386 -5.19 -20.06 -18.48
CA ARG A 386 -4.31 -20.72 -17.51
C ARG A 386 -2.83 -20.39 -17.71
N ARG A 387 -2.28 -20.58 -18.91
CA ARG A 387 -0.84 -20.30 -19.19
C ARG A 387 -0.50 -18.82 -19.10
N SER A 388 -1.49 -17.94 -19.23
CA SER A 388 -1.29 -16.50 -19.14
C SER A 388 -0.82 -16.05 -17.74
N TYR A 389 -1.05 -16.86 -16.70
CA TYR A 389 -0.57 -16.63 -15.32
C TYR A 389 0.96 -16.69 -15.17
N LEU A 390 1.71 -17.09 -16.19
CA LEU A 390 3.18 -16.93 -16.20
C LEU A 390 3.62 -15.46 -16.14
N VAL A 391 2.78 -14.54 -16.64
CA VAL A 391 3.03 -13.09 -16.58
C VAL A 391 3.08 -12.60 -15.12
N PRO A 392 2.05 -12.79 -14.28
CA PRO A 392 2.10 -12.40 -12.87
C PRO A 392 3.16 -13.18 -12.07
N THR A 393 3.50 -14.43 -12.44
CA THR A 393 4.62 -15.17 -11.81
C THR A 393 5.93 -14.37 -11.88
N SER A 394 6.21 -13.69 -13.00
CA SER A 394 7.41 -12.85 -13.12
C SER A 394 7.43 -11.70 -12.11
N GLY A 395 6.26 -11.12 -11.81
CA GLY A 395 6.14 -10.04 -10.84
C GLY A 395 6.38 -10.51 -9.41
N TYR A 396 5.84 -11.67 -9.03
CA TYR A 396 6.10 -12.28 -7.72
C TYR A 396 7.56 -12.70 -7.53
N ILE A 397 8.22 -13.19 -8.59
CA ILE A 397 9.65 -13.50 -8.53
C ILE A 397 10.48 -12.23 -8.27
N ALA A 398 10.21 -11.15 -9.01
CA ALA A 398 10.91 -9.88 -8.82
C ALA A 398 10.72 -9.32 -7.39
N MET A 399 9.51 -9.40 -6.84
CA MET A 399 9.23 -9.05 -5.45
C MET A 399 9.99 -9.95 -4.47
N THR A 400 10.05 -11.26 -4.71
CA THR A 400 10.75 -12.22 -3.85
C THR A 400 12.26 -11.94 -3.81
N ILE A 401 12.85 -11.59 -4.95
CA ILE A 401 14.28 -11.22 -5.04
C ILE A 401 14.56 -10.00 -4.15
N TYR A 402 13.69 -8.98 -4.19
CA TYR A 402 13.82 -7.80 -3.32
C TYR A 402 13.74 -8.19 -1.83
N ALA A 403 12.74 -9.00 -1.46
CA ALA A 403 12.54 -9.41 -0.07
C ALA A 403 13.74 -10.21 0.47
N VAL A 404 14.24 -11.19 -0.30
CA VAL A 404 15.42 -11.98 0.08
C VAL A 404 16.66 -11.10 0.15
N GLY A 405 16.82 -10.16 -0.79
CA GLY A 405 17.90 -9.19 -0.78
C GLY A 405 17.94 -8.35 0.51
N LEU A 406 16.77 -7.92 1.00
CA LEU A 406 16.66 -7.21 2.29
C LEU A 406 17.06 -8.09 3.47
N VAL A 407 16.62 -9.35 3.52
CA VAL A 407 17.01 -10.30 4.58
C VAL A 407 18.52 -10.51 4.59
N VAL A 408 19.15 -10.64 3.43
CA VAL A 408 20.60 -10.80 3.30
C VAL A 408 21.34 -9.54 3.75
N ASP A 409 20.88 -8.34 3.35
CA ASP A 409 21.47 -7.07 3.78
C ASP A 409 21.36 -6.88 5.31
N GLN A 410 20.19 -7.16 5.88
CA GLN A 410 19.96 -7.09 7.32
C GLN A 410 20.84 -8.09 8.08
N ALA A 411 20.93 -9.33 7.59
CA ALA A 411 21.76 -10.36 8.22
C ALA A 411 23.26 -10.01 8.20
N ARG A 412 23.73 -9.32 7.14
CA ARG A 412 25.12 -8.83 7.04
C ARG A 412 25.40 -7.67 7.99
N LYS A 413 24.47 -6.74 8.16
CA LYS A 413 24.67 -5.54 8.99
C LYS A 413 24.48 -5.81 10.48
N SER A 414 23.50 -6.62 10.87
CA SER A 414 23.04 -6.73 12.27
C SER A 414 22.90 -8.17 12.78
N GLY A 415 23.33 -9.15 11.97
CA GLY A 415 23.14 -10.58 12.24
C GLY A 415 21.73 -11.07 11.89
N PHE A 416 21.60 -12.37 11.61
CA PHE A 416 20.31 -12.98 11.31
C PHE A 416 19.41 -13.00 12.56
N SER A 417 18.19 -12.46 12.45
CA SER A 417 17.19 -12.57 13.50
C SER A 417 15.85 -12.99 12.93
N PHE A 418 15.23 -13.97 13.57
CA PHE A 418 13.87 -14.41 13.23
C PHE A 418 12.80 -13.44 13.76
N ARG A 419 13.12 -12.75 14.87
CA ARG A 419 12.20 -11.83 15.53
C ARG A 419 12.37 -10.43 14.98
N ASN A 420 11.25 -9.74 14.86
CA ASN A 420 11.20 -8.33 14.50
C ASN A 420 12.01 -7.51 15.53
N ARG A 421 13.16 -6.96 15.10
CA ARG A 421 14.04 -6.15 15.95
C ARG A 421 13.80 -4.68 15.67
N ASP A 422 13.69 -3.90 16.74
CA ASP A 422 13.74 -2.45 16.64
C ASP A 422 15.20 -2.02 16.51
N GLU A 423 15.62 -1.69 15.27
CA GLU A 423 16.97 -1.23 14.98
C GLU A 423 17.31 0.05 15.76
N LEU A 424 16.34 0.92 16.02
CA LEU A 424 16.53 2.13 16.82
C LEU A 424 16.84 1.79 18.28
N THR A 425 16.04 0.91 18.91
CA THR A 425 16.29 0.47 20.29
C THR A 425 17.55 -0.39 20.42
N ALA A 426 17.90 -1.19 19.41
CA ALA A 426 19.11 -2.00 19.39
C ALA A 426 20.38 -1.14 19.29
N ASN A 427 20.36 -0.09 18.46
CA ASN A 427 21.47 0.85 18.33
C ASN A 427 21.55 1.78 19.53
N LEU A 428 20.44 2.22 20.13
CA LEU A 428 20.46 2.95 21.41
C LEU A 428 21.12 2.15 22.53
N LYS A 429 20.88 0.83 22.60
CA LYS A 429 21.55 -0.04 23.56
C LYS A 429 23.04 -0.18 23.27
N HIS A 430 23.44 -0.20 22.00
CA HIS A 430 24.85 -0.22 21.62
C HIS A 430 25.55 1.12 21.88
N ALA A 431 24.92 2.25 21.54
CA ALA A 431 25.42 3.59 21.81
C ALA A 431 25.52 3.86 23.31
N ALA A 432 24.51 3.48 24.11
CA ALA A 432 24.57 3.57 25.57
C ALA A 432 25.62 2.63 26.18
N ALA A 433 25.85 1.45 25.57
CA ALA A 433 26.92 0.56 26.00
C ALA A 433 28.31 1.15 25.67
N ASP A 434 28.50 1.73 24.49
CA ASP A 434 29.75 2.40 24.11
C ASP A 434 30.00 3.67 24.95
N ASP A 435 28.96 4.45 25.27
CA ASP A 435 29.08 5.59 26.18
C ASP A 435 29.40 5.15 27.62
N SER A 436 28.81 4.05 28.09
CA SER A 436 29.14 3.48 29.41
C SER A 436 30.61 3.02 29.46
N LEU A 437 31.09 2.35 28.40
CA LEU A 437 32.48 1.92 28.26
C LEU A 437 33.44 3.11 28.13
N SER A 438 33.04 4.19 27.44
CA SER A 438 33.85 5.41 27.32
C SER A 438 33.90 6.19 28.64
N SER A 439 32.81 6.19 29.42
CA SER A 439 32.74 6.80 30.75
C SER A 439 33.54 6.03 31.79
N ASP A 440 33.52 4.70 31.75
CA ASP A 440 34.33 3.82 32.61
C ASP A 440 35.81 3.91 32.26
N ALA A 441 36.17 4.04 30.97
CA ALA A 441 37.54 4.26 30.54
C ALA A 441 38.08 5.63 31.00
N LYS A 442 37.27 6.70 30.93
CA LYS A 442 37.62 8.03 31.48
C LYS A 442 37.70 8.02 33.01
N GLY A 443 36.83 7.27 33.68
CA GLY A 443 36.86 7.06 35.13
C GLY A 443 38.14 6.36 35.61
N ARG A 444 38.56 5.29 34.92
CA ARG A 444 39.82 4.58 35.20
C ARG A 444 41.07 5.41 34.93
N PHE A 445 41.11 6.17 33.84
CA PHE A 445 42.21 7.10 33.55
C PHE A 445 42.31 8.24 34.58
N SER A 446 41.17 8.69 35.12
CA SER A 446 41.15 9.70 36.19
C SER A 446 41.58 9.13 37.54
N SER A 447 41.31 7.86 37.85
CA SER A 447 41.77 7.22 39.08
C SER A 447 43.25 6.88 39.03
N GLU A 448 43.78 6.41 37.90
CA GLU A 448 45.22 6.12 37.75
C GLU A 448 46.08 7.39 37.80
N LYS A 449 45.61 8.52 37.24
CA LYS A 449 46.30 9.81 37.40
C LYS A 449 46.30 10.33 38.84
N LYS A 450 45.27 10.03 39.63
CA LYS A 450 45.19 10.45 41.05
C LYS A 450 46.11 9.61 41.94
N VAL A 451 46.20 8.30 41.68
CA VAL A 451 47.12 7.40 42.41
C VAL A 451 48.58 7.72 42.08
N SER A 452 48.90 8.06 40.83
CA SER A 452 50.26 8.45 40.42
C SER A 452 50.73 9.81 40.97
N SER A 453 49.81 10.73 41.30
CA SER A 453 50.17 12.04 41.87
C SER A 453 50.37 12.02 43.39
N ASP A 454 49.77 11.06 44.10
CA ASP A 454 49.88 10.93 45.56
C ASP A 454 51.13 10.12 45.98
N GLU A 455 51.76 9.37 45.07
CA GLU A 455 53.02 8.62 45.34
C GLU A 455 54.31 9.45 45.18
N PHE A 456 54.22 10.73 44.79
CA PHE A 456 55.39 11.61 44.58
C PHE A 456 55.52 12.77 45.60
N VAL A 457 54.76 12.74 46.71
CA VAL A 457 54.81 13.77 47.77
C VAL A 457 54.94 13.16 49.18
N ALA A 458 55.77 12.12 49.34
CA ALA A 458 56.19 11.63 50.65
C ALA A 458 57.73 11.59 50.75
#